data_AF-A0A178X369-F1
#
_entry.id   AF-A0A178X369-F1
#
_cell.length_a   1.000
_cell.length_b   1.000
_cell.length_c   1.000
_cell.angle_alpha   90.00
_cell.angle_beta   90.00
_cell.angle_gamma   90.00
#
_symmetry.space_group_name_H-M   'P 1'
#
loop_
_entity.id
_entity.type
_entity.pdbx_description
1 polymer ?
#
loop_
_entity_poly.entity_id
_entity_poly.type
_entity_poly.pdbx_seq_one_letter_code
_entity_poly.pdbx_strand_id
1 'polypeptide(L)'
;MSLRSSHENRSIPPRQFEQDPVLVAVLTRDQGAAADVRGGMIMERVLLAATAEGLASSFLSQPFEARSTRAQLLAAFHGLGHVHTLLRIGYGLPARRTARRPAAEVTTMRSAPEVAAL
;
A
#
# COMPACT_ATOMS: atom_id res chain seq x y z
N MET A 1 -13.34 -12.02 21.11
CA MET A 1 -11.95 -11.55 21.27
C MET A 1 -11.69 -10.49 20.20
N SER A 2 -11.76 -9.21 20.57
CA SER A 2 -11.70 -8.09 19.64
C SER A 2 -10.25 -7.74 19.33
N LEU A 3 -9.85 -7.73 18.06
CA LEU A 3 -8.52 -7.36 17.56
C LEU A 3 -8.10 -5.90 17.88
N ARG A 4 -8.93 -5.15 18.60
CA ARG A 4 -8.71 -3.73 18.91
C ARG A 4 -7.88 -3.48 20.18
N SER A 5 -7.66 -4.46 21.06
CA SER A 5 -7.02 -4.25 22.37
C SER A 5 -5.52 -4.62 22.42
N SER A 6 -4.83 -4.75 21.29
CA SER A 6 -3.40 -5.14 21.28
C SER A 6 -2.50 -4.15 22.04
N HIS A 7 -2.92 -2.90 22.20
CA HIS A 7 -2.20 -1.87 22.93
C HIS A 7 -2.43 -1.92 24.46
N GLU A 8 -3.43 -2.66 24.94
CA GLU A 8 -3.74 -2.82 26.36
C GLU A 8 -3.05 -4.04 26.98
N ASN A 9 -2.56 -4.97 26.15
CA ASN A 9 -1.94 -6.19 26.64
C ASN A 9 -0.47 -5.98 27.06
N ARG A 10 -0.27 -5.42 28.26
CA ARG A 10 1.04 -5.21 28.89
C ARG A 10 1.88 -6.49 29.11
N SER A 11 1.30 -7.68 28.92
CA SER A 11 2.02 -8.96 29.08
C SER A 11 2.94 -9.32 27.90
N ILE A 12 2.83 -8.62 26.76
CA ILE A 12 3.72 -8.81 25.61
C ILE A 12 4.88 -7.82 25.75
N PRO A 13 6.15 -8.28 25.74
CA PRO A 13 7.29 -7.37 25.72
C PRO A 13 7.13 -6.38 24.56
N PRO A 14 7.22 -5.05 24.81
CA PRO A 14 7.09 -4.07 23.75
C PRO A 14 8.14 -4.38 22.69
N ARG A 15 7.69 -4.73 21.47
CA ARG A 15 8.61 -4.87 20.35
C ARG A 15 9.20 -3.48 20.11
N GLN A 16 10.53 -3.41 19.93
CA GLN A 16 11.15 -2.17 19.48
C GLN A 16 10.71 -1.96 18.03
N PHE A 17 9.75 -1.07 17.82
CA PHE A 17 9.37 -0.55 16.52
C PHE A 17 9.68 0.94 16.49
N GLU A 18 9.92 1.50 15.30
CA GLU A 18 10.09 2.95 15.17
C GLU A 18 8.85 3.69 15.70
N GLN A 19 9.07 4.64 16.61
CA GLN A 19 8.00 5.38 17.28
C GLN A 19 7.43 6.50 16.41
N ASP A 20 8.23 7.03 15.50
CA ASP A 20 7.88 8.17 14.64
C ASP A 20 7.95 7.83 13.14
N PRO A 21 7.20 6.82 12.67
CA PRO A 21 7.23 6.47 11.26
C PRO A 21 6.51 7.54 10.43
N VAL A 22 6.97 7.75 9.20
CA VAL A 22 6.37 8.73 8.28
C VAL A 22 5.08 8.14 7.69
N LEU A 23 4.02 8.95 7.72
CA LEU A 23 2.78 8.66 7.00
C LEU A 23 2.82 9.29 5.61
N VAL A 24 2.54 8.49 4.59
CA VAL A 24 2.58 8.90 3.19
C VAL A 24 1.22 8.65 2.54
N ALA A 25 0.68 9.67 1.88
CA ALA A 25 -0.49 9.53 1.03
C ALA A 25 -0.09 9.44 -0.44
N VAL A 26 -0.55 8.40 -1.13
CA VAL A 26 -0.39 8.28 -2.58
C VAL A 26 -1.61 8.91 -3.25
N LEU A 27 -1.37 9.92 -4.08
CA LEU A 27 -2.44 10.72 -4.67
C LEU A 27 -2.21 11.04 -6.16
N THR A 28 -3.32 11.22 -6.88
CA THR A 28 -3.34 11.71 -8.27
C THR A 28 -4.22 12.95 -8.36
N ARG A 29 -3.97 13.82 -9.34
CA ARG A 29 -4.85 14.99 -9.55
C ARG A 29 -6.21 14.60 -10.12
N ASP A 30 -6.22 13.57 -10.95
CA ASP A 30 -7.42 13.05 -11.60
C ASP A 30 -7.97 11.79 -10.92
N GLN A 31 -9.10 11.31 -11.43
CA GLN A 31 -9.96 10.29 -10.85
C GLN A 31 -10.26 9.18 -11.86
N GLY A 32 -10.71 8.03 -11.36
CA GLY A 32 -11.20 6.90 -12.18
C GLY A 32 -10.11 5.94 -12.61
N ALA A 33 -10.47 4.95 -13.43
CA ALA A 33 -9.64 3.76 -13.68
C ALA A 33 -8.20 4.07 -14.14
N ALA A 34 -8.00 5.07 -14.99
CA ALA A 34 -6.66 5.46 -15.42
C ALA A 34 -5.83 6.08 -14.27
N ALA A 35 -6.50 6.84 -13.40
CA ALA A 35 -5.88 7.40 -12.20
C ALA A 35 -5.55 6.32 -11.17
N ASP A 36 -6.40 5.31 -11.03
CA ASP A 36 -6.17 4.16 -10.15
C ASP A 36 -4.92 3.39 -10.57
N VAL A 37 -4.76 3.13 -11.88
CA VAL A 37 -3.54 2.49 -12.42
C VAL A 37 -2.31 3.35 -12.16
N ARG A 38 -2.40 4.68 -12.39
CA ARG A 38 -1.28 5.58 -12.06
C ARG A 38 -0.97 5.61 -10.57
N GLY A 39 -1.99 5.60 -9.70
CA GLY A 39 -1.85 5.48 -8.26
C GLY A 39 -1.07 4.21 -7.89
N GLY A 40 -1.42 3.08 -8.50
CA GLY A 40 -0.68 1.83 -8.37
C GLY A 40 0.78 1.91 -8.81
N MET A 41 1.07 2.56 -9.94
CA MET A 41 2.44 2.76 -10.43
C MET A 41 3.26 3.71 -9.54
N ILE A 42 2.65 4.75 -8.98
CA ILE A 42 3.31 5.64 -8.02
C ILE A 42 3.64 4.85 -6.75
N MET A 43 2.66 4.10 -6.25
CA MET A 43 2.80 3.25 -5.07
C MET A 43 3.92 2.23 -5.23
N GLU A 44 4.02 1.54 -6.37
CA GLU A 44 5.11 0.59 -6.66
C GLU A 44 6.47 1.26 -6.53
N ARG A 45 6.66 2.42 -7.18
CA ARG A 45 7.93 3.16 -7.14
C ARG A 45 8.31 3.57 -5.72
N VAL A 46 7.35 4.05 -4.93
CA VAL A 46 7.57 4.42 -3.52
C VAL A 46 8.01 3.20 -2.71
N LEU A 47 7.34 2.06 -2.87
CA LEU A 47 7.65 0.84 -2.12
C LEU A 47 9.02 0.26 -2.50
N LEU A 48 9.37 0.26 -3.78
CA LEU A 48 10.67 -0.22 -4.25
C LEU A 48 11.81 0.70 -3.78
N ALA A 49 11.61 2.01 -3.83
CA ALA A 49 12.57 2.98 -3.32
C ALA A 49 12.78 2.80 -1.80
N ALA A 50 11.71 2.73 -1.02
CA ALA A 50 11.79 2.48 0.42
C ALA A 50 12.53 1.17 0.73
N THR A 51 12.26 0.11 -0.04
CA THR A 51 12.95 -1.19 0.11
C THR A 51 14.45 -1.08 -0.21
N ALA A 52 14.83 -0.35 -1.25
CA ALA A 52 16.22 -0.13 -1.62
C ALA A 52 17.00 0.62 -0.52
N GLU A 53 16.33 1.54 0.19
CA GLU A 53 16.87 2.27 1.34
C GLU A 53 16.78 1.47 2.66
N GLY A 54 16.36 0.21 2.63
CA GLY A 54 16.26 -0.64 3.84
C GLY A 54 15.10 -0.26 4.78
N LEU A 55 14.13 0.51 4.31
CA LEU A 55 12.95 0.90 5.08
C LEU A 55 11.85 -0.16 4.99
N ALA A 56 11.18 -0.39 6.11
CA ALA A 56 9.95 -1.14 6.19
C ALA A 56 8.75 -0.27 5.74
N SER A 57 7.78 -0.91 5.09
CA SER A 57 6.55 -0.25 4.63
C SER A 57 5.32 -1.09 5.02
N SER A 58 4.25 -0.43 5.46
CA SER A 58 2.96 -1.08 5.74
C SER A 58 1.79 -0.22 5.27
N PHE A 59 0.75 -0.87 4.75
CA PHE A 59 -0.48 -0.20 4.32
C PHE A 59 -1.40 0.13 5.51
N LEU A 60 -2.07 1.27 5.43
CA LEU A 60 -3.09 1.70 6.39
C LEU A 60 -4.47 1.73 5.74
N SER A 61 -5.23 0.64 5.90
CA SER A 61 -6.62 0.54 5.41
C SER A 61 -7.64 1.13 6.39
N GLN A 62 -7.34 1.10 7.70
CA GLN A 62 -8.28 1.46 8.75
C GLN A 62 -8.88 2.87 8.60
N PRO A 63 -8.12 3.90 8.18
CA PRO A 63 -8.67 5.24 7.95
C PRO A 63 -9.79 5.30 6.88
N PHE A 64 -9.87 4.31 6.00
CA PHE A 64 -10.87 4.22 4.94
C PHE A 64 -12.12 3.41 5.35
N GLU A 65 -12.07 2.64 6.44
CA GLU A 65 -13.13 1.71 6.84
C GLU A 65 -14.35 2.40 7.47
N ALA A 66 -14.13 3.46 8.27
CA ALA A 66 -15.21 4.22 8.91
C ALA A 66 -15.57 5.46 8.11
N ARG A 67 -16.86 5.66 7.80
CA ARG A 67 -17.34 6.78 6.97
C ARG A 67 -16.92 8.16 7.48
N SER A 68 -17.00 8.39 8.79
CA SER A 68 -16.62 9.66 9.42
C SER A 68 -15.11 9.91 9.33
N THR A 69 -14.29 8.91 9.66
CA THR A 69 -12.82 8.98 9.56
C THR A 69 -12.38 9.21 8.11
N ARG A 70 -12.97 8.48 7.16
CA ARG A 70 -12.69 8.64 5.74
C ARG A 70 -13.05 10.05 5.26
N ALA A 71 -14.18 10.62 5.69
CA ALA A 71 -14.56 11.98 5.32
C ALA A 71 -13.56 13.01 5.84
N GLN A 72 -13.10 12.88 7.10
CA GLN A 72 -12.07 13.75 7.67
C GLN A 72 -10.73 13.62 6.94
N LEU A 73 -10.32 12.39 6.62
CA LEU A 73 -9.11 12.13 5.85
C LEU A 73 -9.18 12.81 4.48
N LEU A 74 -10.25 12.60 3.73
CA LEU A 74 -10.41 13.20 2.40
C LEU A 74 -10.48 14.73 2.47
N ALA A 75 -11.07 15.29 3.52
CA ALA A 75 -11.06 16.72 3.76
C ALA A 75 -9.64 17.27 4.01
N ALA A 76 -8.78 16.53 4.73
CA ALA A 76 -7.40 16.93 4.99
C ALA A 76 -6.54 17.00 3.71
N PHE A 77 -6.87 16.20 2.69
CA PHE A 77 -6.20 16.21 1.38
C PHE A 77 -6.99 16.96 0.30
N HIS A 78 -8.04 17.70 0.70
CA HIS A 78 -8.86 18.44 -0.24
C HIS A 78 -8.03 19.45 -1.03
N GLY A 79 -8.19 19.47 -2.36
CA GLY A 79 -7.42 20.31 -3.26
C GLY A 79 -6.04 19.78 -3.65
N LEU A 80 -5.53 18.72 -2.99
CA LEU A 80 -4.25 18.09 -3.35
C LEU A 80 -4.44 16.96 -4.38
N GLY A 81 -5.55 16.23 -4.32
CA GLY A 81 -5.88 15.20 -5.30
C GLY A 81 -6.78 14.08 -4.75
N HIS A 82 -6.97 13.04 -5.55
CA HIS A 82 -7.54 11.77 -5.10
C HIS A 82 -6.55 11.03 -4.22
N VAL A 83 -6.97 10.62 -3.02
CA VAL A 83 -6.17 9.71 -2.19
C VAL A 83 -6.48 8.27 -2.59
N HIS A 84 -5.46 7.55 -3.08
CA HIS A 84 -5.55 6.14 -3.44
C HIS A 84 -5.26 5.21 -2.27
N THR A 85 -4.21 5.51 -1.50
CA THR A 85 -3.80 4.71 -0.35
C THR A 85 -2.97 5.51 0.63
N LEU A 86 -2.85 4.98 1.85
CA LEU A 86 -1.96 5.48 2.89
C LEU A 86 -0.93 4.42 3.24
N LEU A 87 0.33 4.84 3.35
CA LEU A 87 1.45 4.02 3.74
C LEU A 87 2.05 4.58 5.04
N ARG A 88 2.61 3.67 5.81
CA ARG A 88 3.53 3.98 6.90
C ARG A 88 4.90 3.45 6.51
N ILE A 89 5.91 4.33 6.54
CA ILE A 89 7.28 4.03 6.14
C ILE A 89 8.21 4.37 7.30
N GLY A 90 9.15 3.46 7.58
CA GLY A 90 10.08 3.61 8.69
C GLY A 90 10.99 2.40 8.88
N TYR A 91 11.74 2.35 9.97
CA TYR A 91 12.57 1.22 10.35
C TYR A 91 11.74 0.15 11.07
N GLY A 92 11.85 -1.08 10.58
CA GLY A 92 11.13 -2.21 11.12
C GLY A 92 11.92 -3.50 11.00
N LEU A 93 11.49 -4.50 11.76
CA LEU A 93 12.06 -5.83 11.66
C LEU A 93 11.74 -6.45 10.28
N PRO A 94 12.64 -7.27 9.72
CA PRO A 94 12.38 -7.99 8.49
C PRO A 94 11.08 -8.79 8.57
N ALA A 95 10.16 -8.52 7.64
CA ALA A 95 8.90 -9.26 7.56
C ALA A 95 9.08 -10.56 6.76
N ARG A 96 8.36 -11.62 7.16
CA ARG A 96 8.27 -12.83 6.35
C ARG A 96 7.64 -12.52 5.00
N ARG A 97 8.18 -13.10 3.93
CA ARG A 97 7.57 -13.01 2.59
C ARG A 97 6.17 -13.61 2.64
N THR A 98 5.19 -12.84 2.18
CA THR A 98 3.82 -13.31 2.03
C THR A 98 3.74 -14.28 0.85
N ALA A 99 2.92 -15.33 0.97
CA ALA A 99 2.73 -16.28 -0.12
C ALA A 99 2.21 -15.59 -1.39
N ARG A 100 2.58 -16.09 -2.56
CA ARG A 100 2.07 -15.64 -3.87
C ARG A 100 1.60 -16.86 -4.65
N ARG A 101 0.57 -16.65 -5.47
CA ARG A 101 0.16 -17.66 -6.45
C ARG A 101 1.31 -17.90 -7.45
N PRO A 102 1.54 -19.14 -7.91
CA PRO A 102 2.47 -19.42 -8.99
C PRO A 102 2.18 -18.56 -10.24
N ALA A 103 3.23 -18.14 -10.94
CA ALA A 103 3.09 -17.29 -12.13
C ALA A 103 2.18 -17.91 -13.20
N ALA A 104 2.32 -19.23 -13.42
CA ALA A 104 1.52 -19.98 -14.38
C ALA A 104 0.00 -19.93 -14.09
N GLU A 105 -0.41 -19.65 -12.85
CA GLU A 105 -1.82 -19.51 -12.50
C GLU A 105 -2.40 -18.10 -12.76
N VAL A 106 -1.55 -17.12 -13.04
CA VAL A 106 -1.94 -15.69 -13.18
C VAL A 106 -1.49 -15.05 -14.49
N THR A 107 -0.77 -15.79 -15.34
CA THR A 107 -0.33 -15.33 -16.66
C THR A 107 -0.86 -16.22 -17.77
N THR A 108 -1.25 -15.62 -18.90
CA THR A 108 -1.48 -16.35 -20.15
C THR A 108 -0.45 -15.91 -21.18
N MET A 109 0.12 -16.86 -21.92
CA MET A 109 0.96 -16.54 -23.07
C MET A 109 0.06 -16.36 -24.28
N ARG A 110 0.17 -15.20 -24.94
CA ARG A 110 -0.41 -14.99 -26.26
C ARG A 110 0.71 -15.07 -27.27
N SER A 111 0.70 -16.11 -28.10
CA SER A 111 1.53 -16.17 -29.31
C SER A 111 1.09 -15.04 -30.24
N ALA A 112 2.04 -14.34 -30.85
CA ALA A 112 1.71 -13.41 -31.94
C ALA A 112 0.99 -14.18 -33.06
N PRO A 113 0.00 -13.58 -33.76
CA PRO A 113 -0.53 -14.19 -34.96
C PRO A 113 0.63 -14.41 -35.95
N GLU A 114 0.71 -15.61 -36.51
CA GLU A 114 1.65 -15.93 -37.57
C GLU A 114 1.40 -14.92 -38.71
N VAL A 115 2.35 -14.00 -38.91
CA VAL A 115 2.25 -13.03 -39.99
C VAL A 115 2.41 -13.84 -41.26
N ALA A 116 1.28 -14.10 -41.96
CA ALA A 116 1.29 -14.79 -43.23
C ALA A 116 2.25 -14.04 -44.17
N ALA A 117 3.33 -14.72 -44.57
CA ALA A 117 4.26 -14.20 -45.56
C ALA A 117 3.48 -13.93 -46.86
N LEU A 118 3.52 -12.69 -47.32
CA LEU A 118 3.08 -12.28 -48.67
C LEU A 118 4.07 -12.78 -49.72
#